data_AF-A0A4Y7RNL5-F1
#
_entry.id   AF-A0A4Y7RNL5-F1
#
_cell.length_a   1.000
_cell.length_b   1.000
_cell.length_c   1.000
_cell.angle_alpha   90.00
_cell.angle_beta   90.00
_cell.angle_gamma   90.00
#
_symmetry.space_group_name_H-M   'P 1'
#
loop_
_entity.id
_entity.type
_entity.pdbx_description
1 polymer ?
#
loop_
_entity_poly.entity_id
_entity_poly.type
_entity_poly.pdbx_seq_one_letter_code
_entity_poly.pdbx_strand_id
1 'polypeptide(L)' 'MLKRLLEYVGFEPGRFQARWISGSEGAKFTTTIKDMTEKIKSLGPNKKMRDDIV' A
#
# COMPACT_ATOMS: atom_id res chain seq x y z
N MET A 1 -9.46 -11.32 -2.60
CA MET A 1 -8.67 -12.38 -1.94
C MET A 1 -7.28 -11.91 -1.52
N LEU A 2 -6.51 -11.26 -2.40
CA LEU A 2 -5.14 -10.83 -2.11
C LEU A 2 -4.96 -10.05 -0.79
N LYS A 3 -5.85 -9.09 -0.48
CA LYS A 3 -5.78 -8.33 0.79
C LYS A 3 -5.75 -9.24 2.02
N ARG A 4 -6.66 -10.23 2.09
CA ARG A 4 -6.74 -11.17 3.22
C ARG A 4 -5.52 -12.10 3.28
N LEU A 5 -4.99 -12.48 2.11
CA LEU A 5 -3.76 -13.28 2.05
C LEU A 5 -2.56 -12.50 2.61
N LEU A 6 -2.40 -11.23 2.21
CA LEU A 6 -1.29 -10.40 2.70
C LEU A 6 -1.39 -10.16 4.20
N GLU A 7 -2.59 -9.89 4.71
CA GLU A 7 -2.84 -9.79 6.15
C GLU A 7 -2.53 -11.11 6.87
N TYR A 8 -2.90 -12.25 6.28
CA TYR A 8 -2.59 -13.59 6.83
C TYR A 8 -1.09 -13.90 6.89
N VAL A 9 -0.32 -13.51 5.86
CA VAL A 9 1.15 -13.68 5.84
C VAL A 9 1.86 -12.69 6.78
N GLY A 10 1.13 -11.75 7.37
CA GLY A 10 1.63 -10.86 8.42
C GLY A 10 2.03 -9.47 7.95
N PHE A 11 1.53 -9.01 6.79
CA PHE A 11 1.61 -7.60 6.41
C PHE A 11 0.59 -6.76 7.20
N GLU A 12 1.00 -5.56 7.61
CA GLU A 12 0.11 -4.63 8.30
C GLU A 12 -1.07 -4.19 7.43
N PRO A 13 -2.30 -4.21 7.97
CA PRO A 13 -3.48 -3.72 7.28
C PRO A 13 -3.27 -2.26 6.82
N GLY A 14 -3.38 -2.02 5.52
CA GLY A 14 -3.22 -0.67 4.93
C GLY A 14 -2.00 -0.49 4.03
N ARG A 15 -1.02 -1.42 4.05
CA ARG A 15 0.09 -1.44 3.08
C ARG A 15 -0.38 -1.79 1.66
N PHE A 16 -1.45 -2.58 1.54
CA PHE A 16 -2.08 -2.90 0.26
C PHE A 16 -3.38 -2.11 0.09
N GLN A 17 -3.46 -1.32 -0.99
CA GLN A 17 -4.64 -0.55 -1.37
C GLN A 17 -4.88 -0.70 -2.87
N ALA A 18 -6.13 -0.97 -3.26
CA ALA A 18 -6.53 -1.05 -4.66
C ALA A 18 -7.55 0.05 -4.95
N ARG A 19 -7.31 0.82 -6.01
CA ARG A 19 -8.16 1.94 -6.44
C ARG A 19 -8.29 1.92 -7.96
N TRP A 20 -9.47 2.27 -8.45
CA TRP A 20 -9.75 2.40 -9.87
C TRP A 20 -9.82 3.89 -10.23
N ILE A 21 -8.96 4.31 -11.15
CA ILE A 21 -8.83 5.69 -11.60
C ILE A 21 -8.76 5.65 -13.12
N SER A 22 -9.67 6.34 -13.79
CA SER A 22 -9.68 6.42 -15.26
C SER A 22 -8.66 7.45 -15.77
N GLY A 23 -8.32 7.38 -17.05
CA GLY A 23 -7.33 8.29 -17.66
C GLY A 23 -7.71 9.78 -17.60
N SER A 24 -8.99 10.10 -17.43
CA SER A 24 -9.48 11.49 -17.32
C SER A 24 -9.48 12.01 -15.87
N GLU A 25 -9.22 11.16 -14.88
CA GLU A 25 -9.33 11.49 -13.45
C GLU A 25 -7.98 11.92 -12.84
N GLY A 26 -7.25 12.82 -13.50
CA GLY A 26 -5.90 13.24 -13.08
C GLY A 26 -5.84 13.80 -11.65
N ALA A 27 -6.78 14.69 -11.28
CA ALA A 27 -6.82 15.25 -9.93
C ALA A 27 -7.07 14.18 -8.84
N LYS A 28 -7.92 13.20 -9.14
CA LYS A 28 -8.20 12.07 -8.23
C LYS A 28 -6.96 11.18 -8.07
N PHE A 29 -6.20 10.96 -9.14
CA PHE A 29 -4.93 10.25 -9.08
C PHE A 29 -3.96 10.93 -8.12
N THR A 30 -3.72 12.23 -8.29
CA THR A 30 -2.79 13.00 -7.45
C THR A 30 -3.17 12.92 -5.97
N THR A 31 -4.44 13.18 -5.64
CA THR A 31 -4.92 13.12 -4.24
C THR A 31 -4.82 11.71 -3.67
N THR A 32 -5.18 10.68 -4.46
CA THR A 32 -5.15 9.28 -4.02
C THR A 32 -3.73 8.82 -3.72
N ILE A 33 -2.77 9.13 -4.60
CA ILE A 33 -1.36 8.75 -4.40
C ILE A 33 -0.76 9.48 -3.21
N LYS A 34 -1.12 10.75 -3.00
CA LYS A 34 -0.66 11.52 -1.83
C LYS A 34 -1.12 10.87 -0.52
N ASP A 35 -2.43 10.62 -0.37
CA ASP A 35 -3.00 9.96 0.81
C ASP A 35 -2.45 8.54 1.02
N MET A 36 -2.32 7.76 -0.06
CA MET A 36 -1.73 6.43 0.01
C MET A 36 -0.27 6.47 0.52
N THR A 37 0.51 7.42 0.02
CA THR A 37 1.92 7.59 0.42
C THR A 37 2.05 8.03 1.87
N GLU A 38 1.23 8.98 2.32
CA GLU A 38 1.20 9.44 3.71
C GLU A 38 0.86 8.28 4.67
N LYS A 39 -0.15 7.48 4.33
CA LYS A 39 -0.53 6.30 5.12
C LYS A 39 0.60 5.26 5.18
N ILE A 40 1.23 4.93 4.06
CA ILE A 40 2.34 3.97 4.03
C ILE A 40 3.54 4.49 4.84
N LYS A 41 3.86 5.79 4.75
CA LYS A 41 4.92 6.41 5.54
C LYS A 41 4.65 6.31 7.05
N SER A 42 3.40 6.51 7.47
CA SER A 42 3.03 6.40 8.89
C SER A 42 3.19 4.99 9.47
N LEU A 43 3.07 3.95 8.62
CA LEU A 43 3.31 2.56 9.00
C LEU A 43 4.80 2.19 9.11
N GLY A 44 5.69 3.09 8.73
CA GLY A 44 7.13 2.85 8.77
C GLY A 44 7.64 1.79 7.77
N PRO A 45 8.95 1.53 7.78
CA PRO A 45 9.57 0.61 6.83
C PRO A 45 9.08 -0.82 7.03
N ASN A 46 8.72 -1.50 5.95
CA ASN A 46 8.37 -2.92 5.98
C ASN A 46 9.60 -3.75 6.37
N LYS A 47 9.45 -4.66 7.33
CA LYS A 47 10.51 -5.57 7.81
C LYS A 47 10.32 -7.03 7.35
N LYS A 48 9.26 -7.33 6.60
CA LYS A 48 8.93 -8.68 6.11
C LYS A 48 9.43 -8.87 4.68
N MET A 49 9.84 -10.09 4.34
CA MET A 49 10.29 -10.49 3.00
C MET A 49 11.47 -9.65 2.47
N ARG A 50 12.43 -9.33 3.34
CA ARG A 50 13.70 -8.73 2.96
C ARG A 50 14.74 -9.84 2.73
N ASP A 51 15.51 -9.73 1.66
CA ASP A 51 16.62 -10.66 1.36
C ASP A 51 17.82 -10.46 2.31
N ASP A 52 17.87 -9.29 2.94
CA ASP A 52 18.92 -8.77 3.81
C ASP A 52 18.82 -9.25 5.28
N ILE A 53 18.16 -10.39 5.52
CA ILE A 53 18.28 -11.14 6.79
C ILE A 53 19.26 -12.31 6.56
N VAL A 54 20.54 -11.97 6.52
CA VAL A 54 21.68 -12.88 6.75
C VAL A 54 22.64 -12.19 7.71
#